data_AF-Q05VP7-F1
#
_entry.id   AF-Q05VP7-F1
#
_cell.length_a   1.000
_cell.length_b   1.000
_cell.length_c   1.000
_cell.angle_alpha   90.00
_cell.angle_beta   90.00
_cell.angle_gamma   90.00
#
_symmetry.space_group_name_H-M   'P 1'
#
loop_
_entity.id
_entity.type
_entity.pdbx_description
1 polymer ?
#
loop_
_entity_poly.entity_id
_entity_poly.type
_entity_poly.pdbx_seq_one_letter_code
_entity_poly.pdbx_strand_id
1 'polypeptide(L)'
;MTSAPDAMQAAQRVLSLIVLAGGALMNPCAAGAIDRGEVLEQMRRRRPADITILASRPVANGTYTLGIFSISTDTADPALRRYKLWKEYPNDLVIPTESVNCSLDAPVRVKRDEAAIYVRRLNPGGLITEANREDHLVWWAACVPEQAGVDPVTLAGKAKELGYSTLLVESTETLRLP
;
A
#
# COMPACT_ATOMS: atom_id res chain seq x y z
N MET A 1 -95.50 23.03 -13.92
CA MET A 1 -94.52 23.17 -12.82
C MET A 1 -94.08 21.79 -12.44
N THR A 2 -92.83 21.49 -12.78
CA THR A 2 -92.33 20.17 -13.16
C THR A 2 -90.98 19.96 -12.51
N SER A 3 -90.80 18.76 -11.97
CA SER A 3 -89.56 17.97 -11.95
C SER A 3 -88.38 18.43 -11.10
N ALA A 4 -88.16 17.59 -10.08
CA ALA A 4 -86.90 17.05 -9.51
C ALA A 4 -85.90 17.99 -8.82
N PRO A 5 -85.31 17.49 -7.72
CA PRO A 5 -83.90 17.70 -7.48
C PRO A 5 -83.16 16.42 -7.06
N ASP A 6 -82.01 16.19 -7.69
CA ASP A 6 -80.88 15.44 -7.14
C ASP A 6 -79.76 16.46 -6.87
N ALA A 7 -79.30 16.58 -5.63
CA ALA A 7 -77.97 17.14 -5.32
C ALA A 7 -77.60 16.98 -3.82
N MET A 8 -76.51 16.24 -3.60
CA MET A 8 -75.37 16.60 -2.74
C MET A 8 -75.49 16.56 -1.21
N GLN A 9 -74.70 15.63 -0.65
CA GLN A 9 -73.78 15.77 0.51
C GLN A 9 -74.25 16.52 1.77
N ALA A 10 -74.22 15.83 2.92
CA ALA A 10 -73.40 16.28 4.06
C ALA A 10 -73.40 15.30 5.25
N ALA A 11 -72.17 15.03 5.71
CA ALA A 11 -71.78 14.92 7.12
C ALA A 11 -72.30 13.73 7.95
N GLN A 12 -71.59 12.60 7.84
CA GLN A 12 -71.48 11.60 8.91
C GLN A 12 -70.41 12.04 9.91
N ARG A 13 -70.82 12.23 11.17
CA ARG A 13 -69.96 12.26 12.35
C ARG A 13 -70.22 10.99 13.16
N VAL A 14 -69.20 10.24 13.57
CA VAL A 14 -68.96 9.84 14.98
C VAL A 14 -67.48 9.50 15.15
N LEU A 15 -66.93 10.01 16.25
CA LEU A 15 -65.56 9.93 16.75
C LEU A 15 -65.08 8.49 17.09
N SER A 16 -63.85 8.22 16.68
CA SER A 16 -62.67 7.73 17.43
C SER A 16 -62.82 6.85 18.68
N LEU A 17 -62.01 5.78 18.76
CA LEU A 17 -61.09 5.48 19.90
C LEU A 17 -60.11 4.32 19.58
N ILE A 18 -58.80 4.66 19.51
CA ILE A 18 -57.60 4.03 20.15
C ILE A 18 -57.32 2.53 19.82
N VAL A 19 -56.13 2.08 19.36
CA VAL A 19 -54.83 1.94 20.08
C VAL A 19 -53.67 1.77 19.07
N LEU A 20 -52.52 2.33 19.45
CA LEU A 20 -51.20 2.26 18.82
C LEU A 20 -50.73 0.83 18.47
N ALA A 21 -50.28 0.63 17.23
CA ALA A 21 -49.26 -0.36 16.87
C ALA A 21 -48.12 0.36 16.15
N GLY A 22 -47.44 1.23 16.89
CA GLY A 22 -46.13 1.76 16.50
C GLY A 22 -45.04 0.81 16.98
N GLY A 23 -44.10 0.50 16.09
CA GLY A 23 -42.76 0.08 16.48
C GLY A 23 -42.25 -1.22 15.86
N ALA A 24 -41.10 -1.07 15.20
CA ALA A 24 -40.04 -2.07 15.08
C ALA A 24 -40.25 -3.23 14.08
N LEU A 25 -40.04 -2.94 12.80
CA LEU A 25 -39.16 -3.76 11.96
C LEU A 25 -38.14 -2.85 11.25
N MET A 26 -37.47 -1.99 12.02
CA MET A 26 -36.13 -1.56 11.64
C MET A 26 -35.24 -2.77 11.89
N ASN A 27 -35.08 -3.63 10.89
CA ASN A 27 -34.04 -4.64 10.93
C ASN A 27 -32.73 -3.85 10.98
N PRO A 28 -31.99 -3.82 12.11
CA PRO A 28 -30.68 -3.20 12.07
C PRO A 28 -29.90 -4.02 11.07
N CYS A 29 -29.48 -3.40 9.97
CA CYS A 29 -28.38 -3.93 9.19
C CYS A 29 -27.25 -4.10 10.21
N ALA A 30 -27.07 -5.33 10.69
CA ALA A 30 -25.86 -5.75 11.35
C ALA A 30 -24.79 -5.60 10.26
N ALA A 31 -24.23 -4.40 10.15
CA ALA A 31 -22.95 -4.21 9.53
C ALA A 31 -22.01 -5.09 10.37
N GLY A 32 -21.79 -6.32 9.90
CA GLY A 32 -20.89 -7.26 10.55
C GLY A 32 -19.57 -6.53 10.76
N ALA A 33 -19.07 -6.57 12.00
CA ALA A 33 -17.75 -6.05 12.29
C ALA A 33 -16.78 -6.73 11.30
N ILE A 34 -16.16 -5.93 10.45
CA ILE A 34 -15.19 -6.42 9.47
C ILE A 34 -14.05 -7.05 10.28
N ASP A 35 -13.90 -8.38 10.19
CA ASP A 35 -12.78 -9.05 10.83
C ASP A 35 -11.48 -8.64 10.13
N ARG A 36 -10.58 -8.00 10.90
CA ARG A 36 -9.28 -7.57 10.40
C ARG A 36 -8.48 -8.77 9.85
N GLY A 37 -8.64 -9.95 10.45
CA GLY A 37 -8.00 -11.18 9.99
C GLY A 37 -8.47 -11.59 8.59
N GLU A 38 -9.79 -11.67 8.40
CA GLU A 38 -10.39 -11.96 7.10
C GLU A 38 -9.99 -10.97 6.01
N VAL A 39 -9.97 -9.66 6.31
CA VAL A 39 -9.52 -8.63 5.36
C VAL A 39 -8.05 -8.83 4.99
N LEU A 40 -7.18 -9.09 5.98
CA LEU A 40 -5.77 -9.32 5.71
C LEU A 40 -5.57 -10.55 4.81
N GLU A 41 -6.26 -11.65 5.07
CA GLU A 41 -6.23 -12.85 4.22
C GLU A 41 -6.80 -12.58 2.81
N GLN A 42 -7.85 -11.77 2.71
CA GLN A 42 -8.35 -11.34 1.41
C GLN A 42 -7.32 -10.51 0.63
N MET A 43 -6.62 -9.58 1.30
CA MET A 43 -5.57 -8.79 0.66
C MET A 43 -4.38 -9.67 0.26
N ARG A 44 -3.94 -10.59 1.13
CA ARG A 44 -2.86 -11.57 0.82
C ARG A 44 -3.15 -12.38 -0.43
N ARG A 45 -4.40 -12.84 -0.60
CA ARG A 45 -4.85 -13.56 -1.80
C ARG A 45 -4.82 -12.72 -3.08
N ARG A 46 -4.75 -11.39 -2.96
CA ARG A 46 -4.62 -10.45 -4.09
C ARG A 46 -3.18 -10.02 -4.33
N ARG A 47 -2.18 -10.72 -3.77
CA ARG A 47 -0.77 -10.48 -4.11
C ARG A 47 -0.61 -10.49 -5.64
N PRO A 48 0.01 -9.46 -6.24
CA PRO A 48 0.22 -9.41 -7.68
C PRO A 48 1.00 -10.64 -8.16
N ALA A 49 0.60 -11.21 -9.31
CA ALA A 49 1.23 -12.41 -9.86
C ALA A 49 2.64 -12.12 -10.43
N ASP A 50 2.89 -10.88 -10.84
CA ASP A 50 4.15 -10.37 -11.38
C ASP A 50 5.11 -9.86 -10.30
N ILE A 51 4.81 -10.10 -9.02
CA ILE A 51 5.66 -9.65 -7.92
C ILE A 51 7.00 -10.39 -7.91
N THR A 52 8.07 -9.63 -7.74
CA THR A 52 9.40 -10.21 -7.48
C THR A 52 9.64 -10.20 -5.97
N ILE A 53 9.83 -11.37 -5.37
CA ILE A 53 10.14 -11.51 -3.94
C ILE A 53 11.62 -11.22 -3.72
N LEU A 54 11.91 -10.27 -2.83
CA LEU A 54 13.27 -9.82 -2.53
C LEU A 54 13.85 -10.47 -1.28
N ALA A 55 13.00 -10.71 -0.29
CA ALA A 55 13.39 -11.40 0.94
C ALA A 55 12.17 -11.99 1.64
N SER A 56 12.39 -13.15 2.26
CA SER A 56 11.49 -13.72 3.25
C SER A 56 12.32 -14.09 4.48
N ARG A 57 11.92 -13.60 5.66
CA ARG A 57 12.64 -13.87 6.90
C ARG A 57 11.68 -14.13 8.05
N PRO A 58 12.05 -15.00 9.01
CA PRO A 58 11.26 -15.20 10.22
C PRO A 58 11.22 -13.89 11.05
N VAL A 59 10.07 -13.61 11.61
CA VAL A 59 9.83 -12.53 12.59
C VAL A 59 8.97 -13.07 13.73
N ALA A 60 8.77 -12.29 14.79
CA ALA A 60 7.85 -12.68 15.84
C ALA A 60 6.47 -13.00 15.26
N ASN A 61 5.94 -14.19 15.59
CA ASN A 61 4.62 -14.66 15.20
C ASN A 61 4.41 -14.90 13.69
N GLY A 62 5.47 -15.07 12.89
CA GLY A 62 5.34 -15.54 11.52
C GLY A 62 6.51 -15.18 10.61
N THR A 63 6.21 -14.85 9.36
CA THR A 63 7.21 -14.51 8.34
C THR A 63 6.97 -13.09 7.83
N TYR A 64 8.03 -12.33 7.67
CA TYR A 64 8.03 -11.09 6.91
C TYR A 64 8.41 -11.39 5.47
N THR A 65 7.62 -10.91 4.51
CA THR A 65 7.91 -11.00 3.07
C THR A 65 7.99 -9.61 2.47
N LEU A 66 9.09 -9.34 1.79
CA LEU A 66 9.31 -8.16 0.97
C LEU A 66 9.25 -8.55 -0.50
N GLY A 67 8.38 -7.89 -1.26
CA GLY A 67 8.40 -7.95 -2.71
C GLY A 67 8.32 -6.57 -3.36
N ILE A 68 8.62 -6.52 -4.64
CA ILE A 68 8.55 -5.32 -5.49
C ILE A 68 7.78 -5.64 -6.77
N PHE A 69 6.97 -4.69 -7.23
CA PHE A 69 6.17 -4.83 -8.44
C PHE A 69 5.82 -3.46 -9.04
N SER A 70 5.21 -3.46 -10.23
CA SER A 70 4.83 -2.25 -10.95
C SER A 70 5.99 -1.25 -11.12
N ILE A 71 7.19 -1.76 -11.41
CA ILE A 71 8.36 -0.91 -11.68
C ILE A 71 8.13 -0.17 -13.01
N SER A 72 8.28 1.14 -12.98
CA SER A 72 8.08 2.03 -14.13
C SER A 72 9.21 3.03 -14.23
N THR A 73 9.53 3.43 -15.46
CA THR A 73 10.55 4.43 -15.78
C THR A 73 9.90 5.81 -15.92
N ASP A 74 10.54 6.85 -15.42
CA ASP A 74 10.10 8.22 -15.70
C ASP A 74 10.62 8.69 -17.07
N THR A 75 9.78 9.40 -17.83
CA THR A 75 10.15 9.87 -19.18
C THR A 75 11.03 11.11 -19.15
N ALA A 76 10.94 11.93 -18.09
CA ALA A 76 11.75 13.12 -17.91
C ALA A 76 13.10 12.81 -17.24
N ASP A 77 13.14 11.77 -16.40
CA ASP A 77 14.38 11.25 -15.80
C ASP A 77 14.52 9.73 -16.04
N PRO A 78 15.27 9.32 -17.08
CA PRO A 78 15.47 7.91 -17.40
C PRO A 78 16.14 7.08 -16.30
N ALA A 79 16.84 7.71 -15.34
CA ALA A 79 17.44 7.04 -14.20
C ALA A 79 16.44 6.83 -13.05
N LEU A 80 15.29 7.52 -13.07
CA LEU A 80 14.26 7.38 -12.05
C LEU A 80 13.40 6.14 -12.31
N ARG A 81 13.15 5.38 -11.24
CA ARG A 81 12.22 4.27 -11.19
C ARG A 81 11.18 4.54 -10.12
N ARG A 82 9.91 4.34 -10.45
CA ARG A 82 8.80 4.33 -9.49
C ARG A 82 8.25 2.91 -9.40
N TYR A 83 7.98 2.45 -8.19
CA TYR A 83 7.56 1.08 -7.93
C TYR A 83 6.65 1.01 -6.71
N LYS A 84 6.01 -0.15 -6.54
CA LYS A 84 5.30 -0.49 -5.31
C LYS A 84 6.05 -1.60 -4.58
N LEU A 85 6.05 -1.52 -3.26
CA LEU A 85 6.53 -2.62 -2.42
C LEU A 85 5.35 -3.39 -1.85
N TRP A 86 5.56 -4.67 -1.64
CA TRP A 86 4.68 -5.53 -0.87
C TRP A 86 5.40 -5.85 0.42
N LYS A 87 5.00 -5.22 1.52
CA LYS A 87 5.58 -5.44 2.85
C LYS A 87 4.56 -6.20 3.68
N GLU A 88 4.68 -7.52 3.66
CA GLU A 88 3.76 -8.42 4.36
C GLU A 88 4.36 -8.86 5.68
N TYR A 89 3.69 -8.49 6.76
CA TYR A 89 3.97 -8.91 8.13
C TYR A 89 2.95 -9.97 8.55
N PRO A 90 3.17 -10.68 9.67
CA PRO A 90 2.20 -11.69 10.15
C PRO A 90 0.79 -11.15 10.43
N ASN A 91 0.68 -9.89 10.84
CA ASN A 91 -0.57 -9.24 11.22
C ASN A 91 -0.86 -7.94 10.45
N ASP A 92 -0.09 -7.64 9.41
CA ASP A 92 -0.22 -6.39 8.66
C ASP A 92 0.28 -6.54 7.22
N LEU A 93 -0.22 -5.66 6.34
CA LEU A 93 0.21 -5.59 4.95
C LEU A 93 0.26 -4.14 4.51
N VAL A 94 1.45 -3.68 4.12
CA VAL A 94 1.68 -2.31 3.66
C VAL A 94 2.16 -2.33 2.22
N ILE A 95 1.55 -1.50 1.38
CA ILE A 95 1.86 -1.41 -0.05
C ILE A 95 2.27 0.03 -0.41
N PRO A 96 3.46 0.49 0.01
CA PRO A 96 3.89 1.85 -0.27
C PRO A 96 4.29 2.00 -1.74
N THR A 97 4.09 3.21 -2.27
CA THR A 97 4.68 3.63 -3.55
C THR A 97 5.93 4.43 -3.24
N GLU A 98 7.05 4.05 -3.86
CA GLU A 98 8.36 4.64 -3.61
C GLU A 98 9.10 4.88 -4.92
N SER A 99 10.25 5.55 -4.84
CA SER A 99 11.11 5.76 -5.99
C SER A 99 12.59 5.54 -5.68
N VAL A 100 13.35 5.27 -6.73
CA VAL A 100 14.81 5.21 -6.69
C VAL A 100 15.38 5.87 -7.94
N ASN A 101 16.49 6.59 -7.79
CA ASN A 101 17.32 7.06 -8.89
C ASN A 101 18.53 6.13 -9.02
N CYS A 102 18.72 5.60 -10.23
CA CYS A 102 19.75 4.61 -10.57
C CYS A 102 21.07 5.23 -11.05
N SER A 103 21.25 6.55 -10.93
CA SER A 103 22.47 7.27 -11.29
C SER A 103 23.73 6.64 -10.67
N LEU A 104 24.84 6.64 -11.43
CA LEU A 104 26.13 6.14 -10.98
C LEU A 104 26.73 6.98 -9.84
N ASP A 105 26.51 8.29 -9.88
CA ASP A 105 27.19 9.25 -8.99
C ASP A 105 26.39 9.56 -7.72
N ALA A 106 25.06 9.55 -7.83
CA ALA A 106 24.16 9.87 -6.72
C ALA A 106 22.93 8.95 -6.68
N PRO A 107 23.10 7.63 -6.43
CA PRO A 107 21.98 6.73 -6.22
C PRO A 107 21.18 7.13 -4.99
N VAL A 108 19.87 7.28 -5.13
CA VAL A 108 18.98 7.74 -4.05
C VAL A 108 17.70 6.93 -4.04
N ARG A 109 17.25 6.47 -2.86
CA ARG A 109 15.89 5.94 -2.65
C ARG A 109 15.07 6.95 -1.84
N VAL A 110 13.84 7.21 -2.27
CA VAL A 110 12.90 8.06 -1.55
C VAL A 110 11.73 7.21 -1.07
N LYS A 111 11.49 7.25 0.24
CA LYS A 111 10.34 6.61 0.88
C LYS A 111 9.49 7.67 1.58
N ARG A 112 8.22 7.36 1.82
CA ARG A 112 7.31 8.22 2.56
C ARG A 112 6.38 7.37 3.41
N ASP A 113 6.12 7.84 4.62
CA ASP A 113 5.01 7.39 5.44
C ASP A 113 4.11 8.60 5.83
N GLU A 114 3.23 8.39 6.80
CA GLU A 114 2.30 9.42 7.28
C GLU A 114 3.02 10.58 7.97
N ALA A 115 4.22 10.38 8.50
CA ALA A 115 4.94 11.34 9.34
C ALA A 115 6.08 12.05 8.61
N ALA A 116 6.72 11.41 7.62
CA ALA A 116 7.91 11.94 6.99
C ALA A 116 8.18 11.41 5.58
N ILE A 117 9.03 12.14 4.86
CA ILE A 117 9.73 11.68 3.67
C ILE A 117 11.17 11.38 4.06
N TYR A 118 11.67 10.22 3.63
CA TYR A 118 13.02 9.75 3.87
C TYR A 118 13.78 9.70 2.56
N VAL A 119 14.86 10.48 2.46
CA VAL A 119 15.76 10.49 1.31
C VAL A 119 17.02 9.75 1.72
N ARG A 120 17.27 8.59 1.10
CA ARG A 120 18.43 7.73 1.40
C ARG A 120 19.41 7.78 0.25
N ARG A 121 20.61 8.34 0.49
CA ARG A 121 21.74 8.19 -0.42
C ARG A 121 22.31 6.80 -0.26
N LEU A 122 22.49 6.09 -1.36
CA LEU A 122 22.88 4.69 -1.39
C LEU A 122 24.26 4.54 -2.04
N ASN A 123 24.95 3.46 -1.67
CA ASN A 123 26.23 3.10 -2.25
C ASN A 123 26.14 1.68 -2.84
N PRO A 124 25.58 1.49 -4.05
CA PRO A 124 25.46 0.17 -4.67
C PRO A 124 26.79 -0.58 -4.65
N GLY A 125 26.76 -1.81 -4.12
CA GLY A 125 27.95 -2.63 -3.91
C GLY A 125 28.85 -2.22 -2.73
N GLY A 126 28.41 -1.25 -1.92
CA GLY A 126 29.04 -0.86 -0.67
C GLY A 126 28.75 -1.82 0.49
N LEU A 127 29.10 -1.39 1.70
CA LEU A 127 28.91 -2.19 2.91
C LEU A 127 27.43 -2.40 3.23
N ILE A 128 27.02 -3.67 3.36
CA ILE A 128 25.67 -4.04 3.75
C ILE A 128 25.59 -4.26 5.26
N THR A 129 24.61 -3.61 5.89
CA THR A 129 24.24 -3.75 7.29
C THR A 129 22.75 -4.10 7.37
N GLU A 130 22.28 -4.53 8.53
CA GLU A 130 20.83 -4.78 8.70
C GLU A 130 19.98 -3.51 8.45
N ALA A 131 20.53 -2.33 8.76
CA ALA A 131 19.82 -1.05 8.63
C ALA A 131 19.63 -0.58 7.19
N ASN A 132 20.52 -0.98 6.26
CA ASN A 132 20.45 -0.58 4.84
C ASN A 132 20.08 -1.75 3.91
N ARG A 133 20.06 -3.00 4.40
CA ARG A 133 19.81 -4.19 3.57
C ARG A 133 18.53 -4.10 2.74
N GLU A 134 17.43 -3.61 3.32
CA GLU A 134 16.17 -3.40 2.56
C GLU A 134 16.36 -2.40 1.41
N ASP A 135 17.15 -1.33 1.62
CA ASP A 135 17.44 -0.33 0.60
C ASP A 135 18.20 -0.91 -0.57
N HIS A 136 19.20 -1.73 -0.28
CA HIS A 136 19.99 -2.39 -1.31
C HIS A 136 19.19 -3.45 -2.07
N LEU A 137 18.41 -4.27 -1.38
CA LEU A 137 17.53 -5.25 -2.05
C LEU A 137 16.58 -4.57 -3.04
N VAL A 138 15.94 -3.47 -2.61
CA VAL A 138 15.01 -2.71 -3.43
C VAL A 138 15.73 -1.99 -4.57
N TRP A 139 16.89 -1.40 -4.30
CA TRP A 139 17.70 -0.72 -5.31
C TRP A 139 18.12 -1.68 -6.43
N TRP A 140 18.67 -2.85 -6.07
CA TRP A 140 19.10 -3.85 -7.05
C TRP A 140 17.92 -4.31 -7.90
N ALA A 141 16.78 -4.62 -7.29
CA ALA A 141 15.62 -5.08 -8.05
C ALA A 141 15.03 -4.02 -8.99
N ALA A 142 15.08 -2.74 -8.60
CA ALA A 142 14.55 -1.65 -9.42
C ALA A 142 15.52 -1.20 -10.52
N CYS A 143 16.82 -1.17 -10.25
CA CYS A 143 17.84 -0.61 -11.15
C CYS A 143 18.53 -1.67 -12.01
N VAL A 144 18.64 -2.92 -11.54
CA VAL A 144 19.27 -4.05 -12.24
C VAL A 144 18.44 -5.32 -11.98
N PRO A 145 17.25 -5.44 -12.60
CA PRO A 145 16.26 -6.47 -12.26
C PRO A 145 16.78 -7.91 -12.31
N GLU A 146 17.83 -8.19 -13.08
CA GLU A 146 18.50 -9.49 -13.16
C GLU A 146 19.16 -9.92 -11.83
N GLN A 147 19.38 -8.97 -10.91
CA GLN A 147 19.93 -9.20 -9.57
C GLN A 147 18.86 -9.16 -8.47
N ALA A 148 17.57 -9.09 -8.83
CA ALA A 148 16.49 -9.05 -7.85
C ALA A 148 16.48 -10.33 -6.99
N GLY A 149 16.43 -10.15 -5.67
CA GLY A 149 16.44 -11.25 -4.70
C GLY A 149 17.81 -11.85 -4.40
N VAL A 150 18.87 -11.43 -5.10
CA VAL A 150 20.26 -11.81 -4.77
C VAL A 150 20.70 -11.06 -3.51
N ASP A 151 21.43 -11.73 -2.61
CA ASP A 151 21.96 -11.08 -1.40
C ASP A 151 22.91 -9.94 -1.78
N PRO A 152 22.60 -8.67 -1.42
CA PRO A 152 23.42 -7.52 -1.80
C PRO A 152 24.86 -7.57 -1.31
N VAL A 153 25.17 -8.35 -0.25
CA VAL A 153 26.54 -8.55 0.24
C VAL A 153 27.45 -9.12 -0.86
N THR A 154 26.87 -9.87 -1.80
CA THR A 154 27.61 -10.55 -2.87
C THR A 154 27.77 -9.70 -4.13
N LEU A 155 27.14 -8.54 -4.20
CA LEU A 155 27.00 -7.75 -5.44
C LEU A 155 28.03 -6.63 -5.60
N ALA A 156 29.03 -6.55 -4.73
CA ALA A 156 30.08 -5.53 -4.82
C ALA A 156 30.88 -5.61 -6.14
N GLY A 157 31.20 -6.82 -6.60
CA GLY A 157 31.85 -7.02 -7.91
C GLY A 157 30.98 -6.55 -9.05
N LYS A 158 29.69 -6.90 -9.02
CA LYS A 158 28.72 -6.50 -10.04
C LYS A 158 28.54 -4.99 -10.12
N ALA A 159 28.50 -4.31 -8.97
CA ALA A 159 28.40 -2.86 -8.93
C ALA A 159 29.60 -2.17 -9.63
N LYS A 160 30.82 -2.68 -9.41
CA LYS A 160 32.03 -2.17 -10.07
C LYS A 160 32.00 -2.38 -11.58
N GLU A 161 31.55 -3.54 -12.05
CA GLU A 161 31.36 -3.82 -13.49
C GLU A 161 30.39 -2.83 -14.14
N LEU A 162 29.36 -2.40 -13.40
CA LEU A 162 28.35 -1.43 -13.84
C LEU A 162 28.81 0.03 -13.67
N GLY A 163 29.99 0.28 -13.11
CA GLY A 163 30.58 1.62 -12.97
C GLY A 163 30.28 2.34 -11.65
N TYR A 164 29.68 1.69 -10.66
CA TYR A 164 29.47 2.29 -9.34
C TYR A 164 30.77 2.33 -8.53
N SER A 165 30.98 3.41 -7.78
CA SER A 165 32.22 3.61 -7.03
C SER A 165 32.43 2.61 -5.89
N THR A 166 31.34 2.07 -5.31
CA THR A 166 31.33 1.26 -4.07
C THR A 166 31.88 1.98 -2.84
N LEU A 167 32.16 3.28 -2.95
CA LEU A 167 32.80 4.10 -1.92
C LEU A 167 31.94 5.31 -1.50
N LEU A 168 30.70 5.41 -1.97
CA LEU A 168 29.79 6.48 -1.55
C LEU A 168 29.47 6.35 -0.05
N VAL A 169 29.38 7.49 0.62
CA VAL A 169 28.90 7.55 2.01
C VAL A 169 27.39 7.52 2.00
N GLU A 170 26.81 6.48 2.61
CA GLU A 170 25.36 6.38 2.76
C GLU A 170 24.86 7.33 3.85
N SER A 171 23.69 7.92 3.61
CA SER A 171 23.08 8.88 4.54
C SER A 171 21.56 8.84 4.42
N THR A 172 20.86 9.12 5.51
CA THR A 172 19.41 9.34 5.50
C THR A 172 19.10 10.78 5.90
N GLU A 173 18.36 11.48 5.06
CA GLU A 173 17.73 12.76 5.37
C GLU A 173 16.24 12.55 5.64
N THR A 174 15.71 13.22 6.66
CA THR A 174 14.29 13.10 7.05
C THR A 174 13.62 14.46 6.95
N LEU A 175 12.58 14.54 6.12
CA LEU A 175 11.74 15.71 5.94
C LEU A 175 10.41 15.43 6.65
N ARG A 176 10.15 16.14 7.75
CA ARG A 176 8.90 15.98 8.51
C ARG A 176 7.73 16.58 7.73
N LEU A 177 6.60 15.87 7.73
CA LEU A 177 5.35 16.37 7.19
C LEU A 177 4.62 17.18 8.27
N PRO A 178 3.92 18.27 7.90
CA PRO A 178 3.18 19.13 8.82
C PRO A 178 1.93 18.43 9.40
#